data_AF-A0A2U2J1G3-F1
#
_entry.id   AF-A0A2U2J1G3-F1
#
_cell.length_a   1.000
_cell.length_b   1.000
_cell.length_c   1.000
_cell.angle_alpha   90.00
_cell.angle_beta   90.00
_cell.angle_gamma   90.00
#
_symmetry.space_group_name_H-M   'P 1'
#
loop_
_entity.id
_entity.type
_entity.pdbx_description
1 polymer ?
#
loop_
_entity_poly.entity_id
_entity_poly.type
_entity_poly.pdbx_seq_one_letter_code
_entity_poly.pdbx_strand_id
1 'polypeptide(L)' 'MHLLRRVERYLRRSGTAPTRFGRDAVSDPRFVFDLRNGREPRPATAARVAAFLEAREDGRASCSR' A
#
# COMPACT_ATOMS: atom_id res chain seq x y z
N MET A 1 -5.23 0.78 -14.60
CA MET A 1 -3.95 0.52 -13.89
C MET A 1 -3.59 1.70 -12.97
N HIS A 2 -4.23 1.84 -11.80
CA HIS A 2 -4.03 3.00 -10.89
C HIS A 2 -3.57 2.63 -9.47
N LEU A 3 -3.58 1.35 -9.09
CA LEU A 3 -3.25 0.90 -7.74
C LEU A 3 -1.76 1.04 -7.43
N LEU A 4 -0.88 0.58 -8.34
CA LEU A 4 0.58 0.69 -8.18
C LEU A 4 1.01 2.14 -7.93
N ARG A 5 0.51 3.09 -8.74
CA ARG A 5 0.79 4.52 -8.57
C ARG A 5 0.31 5.06 -7.22
N ARG A 6 -0.85 4.61 -6.73
CA ARG A 6 -1.41 5.04 -5.44
C ARG A 6 -0.57 4.51 -4.27
N VAL A 7 -0.15 3.24 -4.35
CA VAL A 7 0.78 2.61 -3.40
C VAL A 7 2.13 3.33 -3.41
N GLU A 8 2.71 3.58 -4.59
CA GLU A 8 4.03 4.21 -4.70
C GLU A 8 4.02 5.65 -4.18
N ARG A 9 2.94 6.40 -4.44
CA ARG A 9 2.72 7.72 -3.84
C ARG A 9 2.64 7.66 -2.33
N TYR A 10 1.98 6.65 -1.77
CA TYR A 10 1.92 6.45 -0.32
C TYR A 10 3.31 6.15 0.26
N LEU A 11 4.04 5.19 -0.32
CA LEU A 11 5.40 4.83 0.12
C LEU A 11 6.33 6.04 0.14
N ARG A 12 6.27 6.87 -0.91
CA ARG A 12 7.09 8.08 -1.03
C ARG A 12 6.74 9.15 -0.01
N ARG A 13 5.47 9.19 0.45
CA ARG A 13 4.96 10.19 1.38
C ARG A 13 5.09 9.75 2.85
N SER A 14 5.00 8.45 3.12
CA SER A 14 5.17 7.88 4.46
C SER A 14 6.60 7.43 4.76
N GLY A 15 7.48 7.37 3.75
CA GLY A 15 8.83 6.80 3.88
C GLY A 15 8.84 5.31 4.21
N THR A 16 7.69 4.63 4.10
CA THR A 16 7.59 3.21 4.45
C THR A 16 8.23 2.34 3.37
N ALA A 17 9.03 1.34 3.77
CA ALA A 17 9.58 0.38 2.84
C ALA A 17 8.48 -0.46 2.17
N PRO A 18 8.59 -0.80 0.87
CA PRO A 18 7.59 -1.60 0.14
C PRO A 18 7.34 -2.97 0.77
N THR A 19 8.38 -3.60 1.34
CA THR A 19 8.28 -4.85 2.10
C THR A 19 7.43 -4.71 3.36
N ARG A 20 7.60 -3.60 4.09
CA ARG A 20 6.83 -3.30 5.31
C ARG A 20 5.37 -3.01 4.97
N PHE A 21 5.12 -2.26 3.90
CA PHE A 21 3.76 -2.01 3.40
C PHE A 21 3.03 -3.31 3.08
N GLY A 22 3.66 -4.22 2.33
CA GLY A 22 3.06 -5.50 2.00
C GLY A 22 2.73 -6.33 3.24
N ARG A 23 3.63 -6.35 4.23
CA ARG A 23 3.39 -7.02 5.52
C ARG A 23 2.24 -6.39 6.32
N ASP A 24 2.09 -5.08 6.28
CA ASP A 24 1.06 -4.34 7.05
C ASP A 24 -0.32 -4.42 6.38
N ALA A 25 -0.37 -4.25 5.05
CA ALA A 25 -1.64 -4.20 4.31
C ALA A 25 -2.21 -5.59 4.00
N VAL A 26 -1.35 -6.56 3.67
CA VAL A 26 -1.76 -7.88 3.15
C VAL A 26 -1.00 -9.05 3.77
N SER A 27 -0.16 -8.81 4.78
CA SER A 27 0.72 -9.80 5.40
C SER A 27 1.70 -10.49 4.43
N ASP A 28 1.98 -9.88 3.27
CA ASP A 28 2.90 -10.40 2.26
C ASP A 28 3.94 -9.34 1.88
N PRO A 29 5.24 -9.53 2.19
CA PRO A 29 6.27 -8.53 1.91
C PRO A 29 6.64 -8.41 0.43
N ARG A 30 6.22 -9.36 -0.44
CA ARG A 30 6.52 -9.35 -1.88
C ARG A 30 5.43 -8.65 -2.68
N PHE A 31 4.30 -8.32 -2.08
CA PHE A 31 3.14 -7.74 -2.73
C PHE A 31 3.46 -6.55 -3.65
N VAL A 32 4.28 -5.61 -3.19
CA VAL A 32 4.65 -4.44 -4.01
C VAL A 32 5.60 -4.81 -5.16
N PHE A 33 6.48 -5.79 -4.96
CA PHE A 33 7.35 -6.30 -6.02
C PHE A 33 6.57 -7.06 -7.07
N ASP A 34 5.60 -7.88 -6.64
CA ASP A 34 4.67 -8.57 -7.52
C ASP A 34 3.85 -7.57 -8.35
N LEU A 35 3.32 -6.51 -7.73
CA LEU A 35 2.65 -5.42 -8.45
C LEU A 35 3.56 -4.73 -9.48
N ARG A 36 4.85 -4.55 -9.15
CA ARG A 36 5.85 -4.00 -10.07
C ARG A 36 6.19 -4.94 -11.22
N ASN A 37 6.17 -6.24 -10.96
CA ASN A 37 6.32 -7.29 -11.98
C ASN A 37 5.08 -7.46 -12.86
N GLY A 38 4.03 -6.66 -12.67
CA GLY A 38 2.79 -6.73 -13.46
C GLY A 38 1.80 -7.77 -12.96
N ARG A 39 1.99 -8.32 -11.76
CA ARG A 39 1.02 -9.24 -11.15
C ARG A 39 -0.25 -8.47 -10.82
N GLU A 40 -1.39 -8.95 -11.30
CA GLU A 40 -2.69 -8.40 -10.93
C GLU A 40 -3.13 -8.94 -9.56
N PRO A 41 -3.33 -8.06 -8.56
CA PRO A 41 -3.82 -8.48 -7.26
C PRO A 41 -5.26 -8.95 -7.40
N ARG A 42 -5.62 -10.00 -6.66
CA ARG A 42 -7.02 -10.42 -6.58
C ARG A 42 -7.90 -9.27 -6.06
N PRO A 43 -9.17 -9.17 -6.46
CA PRO A 43 -10.08 -8.10 -6.01
C PRO A 43 -10.17 -8.01 -4.49
N ALA A 44 -10.12 -9.14 -3.77
CA ALA A 44 -10.06 -9.16 -2.31
C ALA A 44 -8.79 -8.47 -1.74
N THR A 45 -7.64 -8.67 -2.39
CA THR A 45 -6.37 -8.03 -2.02
C THR A 45 -6.39 -6.55 -2.36
N ALA A 46 -6.94 -6.18 -3.52
CA ALA A 46 -7.11 -4.78 -3.89
C ALA A 46 -8.01 -4.03 -2.90
N ALA A 47 -9.11 -4.64 -2.45
CA ALA A 47 -9.99 -4.07 -1.44
C ALA A 47 -9.29 -3.85 -0.08
N ARG A 48 -8.50 -4.84 0.39
CA ARG A 48 -7.67 -4.68 1.60
C ARG A 48 -6.68 -3.53 1.48
N VAL A 49 -5.99 -3.44 0.35
CA VAL A 49 -5.01 -2.37 0.07
C VAL A 49 -5.69 -1.01 0.00
N ALA A 50 -6.87 -0.93 -0.62
CA ALA A 50 -7.65 0.29 -0.66
C ALA A 50 -8.10 0.72 0.75
N ALA A 51 -8.66 -0.19 1.54
CA ALA A 51 -9.04 0.09 2.93
C ALA A 51 -7.84 0.49 3.80
N PHE A 52 -6.68 -0.14 3.58
CA PHE A 52 -5.44 0.22 4.26
C PHE A 52 -4.96 1.62 3.89
N LEU A 53 -4.99 1.96 2.60
CA LEU A 53 -4.65 3.29 2.12
C LEU A 53 -5.62 4.33 2.68
N GLU A 54 -6.92 4.08 2.64
CA GLU A 54 -7.95 4.97 3.22
C GLU A 54 -7.70 5.18 4.71
N ALA A 55 -7.48 4.12 5.50
CA ALA A 55 -7.21 4.22 6.94
C ALA A 55 -5.93 5.02 7.26
N ARG A 56 -4.91 4.96 6.39
CA ARG A 56 -3.66 5.71 6.58
C ARG A 56 -3.70 7.12 5.95
N GLU A 57 -4.53 7.33 4.95
CA GLU A 57 -4.84 8.66 4.40
C GLU A 57 -5.72 9.46 5.38
N ASP A 58 -6.65 8.79 6.07
CA ASP A 58 -7.53 9.31 7.13
C ASP A 58 -6.79 9.48 8.47
N GLY A 59 -5.90 8.55 8.82
CA GLY A 59 -5.01 8.63 9.98
C GLY A 59 -3.97 9.77 9.95
N ARG A 60 -3.99 10.65 8.94
CA ARG A 60 -3.23 11.90 8.92
C ARG A 60 -3.69 12.95 9.94
N ALA A 61 -4.69 12.66 10.76
CA ALA A 61 -5.03 13.50 11.90
C ALA A 61 -4.08 13.39 13.11
N SER A 62 -3.10 12.48 13.14
CA SER A 62 -2.24 12.37 14.33
C SER A 62 -0.74 12.18 14.04
N CYS A 63 0.02 13.12 14.61
CA CYS A 63 1.48 13.28 14.71
C CYS A 63 2.21 13.66 13.39
N SER A 64 2.56 14.92 13.07
CA SER A 64 3.32 15.97 13.82
C SER A 64 4.71 15.48 14.23
N ARG A 65 5.83 16.22 14.19
CA ARG A 65 6.26 17.56 13.80
C ARG A 65 7.79 17.49 13.85
#